data_AF-A0A067R9D4-F1
#
_entry.id   AF-A0A067R9D4-F1
#
_cell.length_a   1.000
_cell.length_b   1.000
_cell.length_c   1.000
_cell.angle_alpha   90.00
_cell.angle_beta   90.00
_cell.angle_gamma   90.00
#
_symmetry.space_group_name_H-M   'P 1'
#
loop_
_entity.id
_entity.type
_entity.pdbx_description
1 polymer ?
#
loop_
_entity_poly.entity_id
_entity_poly.type
_entity_poly.pdbx_seq_one_letter_code
_entity_poly.pdbx_strand_id
1 'polypeptide(L)'
;MPSSRSNMALQVIDDIFAIGGFNSETSICQMECFDHRRNEWYEVADMNTHRTELSACVVKGLPNAKDYIYKHRDMLLEEERQKILKKIGSLKV
;
A
#
# COMPACT_ATOMS: atom_id res chain seq x y z
N MET A 1 10.07 8.62 5.73
CA MET A 1 9.49 8.23 4.45
C MET A 1 10.64 7.78 3.56
N PRO A 2 10.78 6.47 3.27
CA PRO A 2 11.91 5.89 2.57
C PRO A 2 12.07 6.43 1.14
N SER A 3 10.95 6.63 0.44
CA SER A 3 10.95 7.06 -0.96
C SER A 3 10.59 8.54 -1.12
N SER A 4 11.47 9.31 -1.77
CA SER A 4 11.17 10.70 -2.16
C SER A 4 10.07 10.72 -3.24
N ARG A 5 9.02 11.52 -3.04
CA ARG A 5 7.90 11.63 -3.97
C ARG A 5 7.18 12.97 -3.86
N SER A 6 6.46 13.33 -4.91
CA SER A 6 5.54 14.47 -5.00
C SER A 6 4.17 14.01 -5.53
N ASN A 7 3.16 14.90 -5.52
CA ASN A 7 1.84 14.66 -6.09
C ASN A 7 1.14 13.36 -5.62
N MET A 8 1.43 12.96 -4.39
CA MET A 8 0.84 11.81 -3.70
C MET A 8 -0.45 12.19 -2.97
N ALA A 9 -1.29 11.20 -2.68
CA ALA A 9 -2.32 11.36 -1.66
C ALA A 9 -1.79 10.94 -0.28
N LEU A 10 -2.20 11.67 0.76
CA LEU A 10 -2.03 11.26 2.15
C LEU A 10 -3.39 10.87 2.73
N GLN A 11 -3.45 9.77 3.48
CA GLN A 11 -4.64 9.45 4.26
C GLN A 11 -4.35 8.90 5.65
N VAL A 12 -5.25 9.25 6.58
CA VAL A 12 -5.22 8.78 7.96
C VAL A 12 -6.35 7.77 8.16
N ILE A 13 -5.99 6.53 8.49
CA ILE A 13 -6.94 5.49 8.88
C ILE A 13 -6.76 5.23 10.38
N ASP A 14 -5.76 4.41 10.71
CA ASP A 14 -5.20 4.24 12.07
C ASP A 14 -3.75 4.79 12.12
N ASP A 15 -3.05 4.65 10.99
CA ASP A 15 -1.72 5.19 10.69
C ASP A 15 -1.79 6.13 9.46
N ILE A 16 -0.67 6.75 9.09
CA ILE A 16 -0.59 7.65 7.93
C ILE A 16 -0.11 6.88 6.70
N PHE A 17 -0.91 6.88 5.64
CA PHE A 17 -0.58 6.27 4.37
C PHE A 17 -0.19 7.32 3.33
N ALA A 18 0.95 7.12 2.67
CA ALA A 18 1.36 7.84 1.48
C ALA A 18 1.10 6.97 0.24
N ILE A 19 0.27 7.46 -0.67
CA ILE A 19 -0.34 6.68 -1.75
C ILE A 19 0.09 7.23 -3.10
N GLY A 20 0.81 6.42 -3.89
CA GLY A 20 1.24 6.77 -5.25
C GLY A 20 2.15 7.99 -5.28
N GLY A 21 2.05 8.76 -6.36
CA GLY A 21 2.80 10.00 -6.58
C GLY A 21 3.74 9.93 -7.79
N PHE A 22 4.69 10.85 -7.82
CA PHE A 22 5.74 10.95 -8.82
C PHE A 22 7.10 11.02 -8.13
N ASN A 23 8.01 10.12 -8.49
CA ASN A 23 9.39 10.13 -7.99
C ASN A 23 10.27 11.01 -8.91
N SER A 24 11.59 10.84 -8.92
CA SER A 24 12.47 11.65 -9.80
C SER A 24 12.32 11.36 -11.31
N GLU A 25 11.61 10.31 -11.70
CA GLU A 25 11.58 9.81 -13.08
C GLU A 25 10.17 9.49 -13.60
N THR A 26 9.32 8.89 -12.77
CA THR A 26 8.03 8.35 -13.21
C THR A 26 6.95 8.41 -12.13
N SER A 27 5.70 8.27 -12.57
CA SER A 27 4.58 7.97 -11.68
C SER A 27 4.80 6.62 -11.01
N ILE A 28 4.49 6.51 -9.73
CA ILE A 28 4.68 5.28 -8.95
C ILE A 28 3.35 4.71 -8.47
N CYS A 29 3.31 3.40 -8.29
CA CYS A 29 2.22 2.70 -7.62
C CYS A 29 2.49 2.44 -6.13
N GLN A 30 3.70 2.76 -5.66
CA GLN A 30 4.16 2.42 -4.32
C GLN A 30 3.31 3.05 -3.23
N MET A 31 3.08 2.29 -2.16
CA MET A 31 2.40 2.75 -0.97
C MET A 31 3.30 2.58 0.26
N GLU A 32 3.34 3.60 1.12
CA GLU A 32 4.09 3.56 2.38
C GLU A 32 3.16 3.92 3.54
N CYS A 33 3.39 3.33 4.70
CA CYS A 33 2.64 3.57 5.92
C CYS A 33 3.58 4.00 7.04
N PHE A 34 3.21 5.04 7.78
CA PHE A 34 3.90 5.50 8.96
C PHE A 34 3.20 4.97 10.21
N ASP A 35 3.82 4.01 10.88
CA ASP A 35 3.36 3.51 12.19
C ASP A 35 3.77 4.47 13.28
N HIS A 36 2.76 5.14 13.84
CA HIS A 36 2.96 6.18 14.83
C HIS A 36 3.51 5.64 16.17
N ARG A 37 3.38 4.33 16.43
CA ARG A 37 3.85 3.68 17.66
C ARG A 37 5.34 3.35 17.57
N ARG A 38 5.78 2.96 16.39
CA ARG A 38 7.21 2.70 16.08
C ARG A 38 7.96 3.94 15.65
N ASN A 39 7.24 4.99 15.25
CA ASN A 39 7.80 6.21 14.67
C ASN A 39 8.64 5.90 13.41
N GLU A 40 8.16 4.98 12.59
CA GLU A 40 8.86 4.45 11.43
C GLU A 40 7.92 4.33 10.24
N TRP A 41 8.51 4.44 9.05
CA TRP A 41 7.82 4.23 7.78
C TRP A 41 8.18 2.84 7.22
N TYR A 42 7.20 2.13 6.67
CA TYR A 42 7.40 0.88 5.95
C TYR A 42 6.58 0.81 4.66
N GLU A 43 7.04 -0.03 3.74
CA GLU A 43 6.31 -0.35 2.51
C GLU A 43 5.08 -1.20 2.83
N VAL A 44 3.97 -0.91 2.14
CA VAL A 44 2.76 -1.73 2.16
C VAL A 44 2.43 -2.19 0.75
N ALA A 45 1.34 -2.94 0.57
CA ALA A 45 0.93 -3.41 -0.75
C ALA A 45 0.74 -2.25 -1.74
N ASP A 46 1.37 -2.37 -2.91
CA ASP A 46 1.30 -1.37 -3.98
C ASP A 46 -0.10 -1.28 -4.61
N MET A 47 -0.38 -0.16 -5.27
CA MET A 47 -1.54 -0.06 -6.15
C MET A 47 -1.35 -0.91 -7.42
N ASN A 48 -2.46 -1.35 -8.01
CA ASN A 48 -2.45 -2.07 -9.29
C ASN A 48 -2.05 -1.20 -10.50
N THR A 49 -1.95 0.13 -10.34
CA THR A 49 -1.66 1.07 -11.41
C THR A 49 -0.89 2.26 -10.86
N HIS A 50 0.06 2.76 -11.64
CA HIS A 50 0.78 3.98 -11.33
C HIS A 50 -0.17 5.18 -11.37
N ARG A 51 -0.15 6.03 -10.33
CA ARG A 51 -1.04 7.21 -10.22
C ARG A 51 -0.28 8.37 -9.61
N THR A 52 -0.50 9.56 -10.15
CA THR A 52 -0.04 10.86 -9.62
C THR A 52 -1.22 11.83 -9.64
N GLU A 53 -1.12 12.97 -8.94
CA GLU A 53 -2.17 14.01 -8.88
C GLU A 53 -3.52 13.47 -8.40
N LEU A 54 -3.47 12.52 -7.46
CA LEU A 54 -4.64 11.85 -6.92
C LEU A 54 -5.10 12.43 -5.59
N SER A 55 -6.36 12.19 -5.26
CA SER A 55 -6.92 12.35 -3.92
C SER A 55 -7.47 11.01 -3.43
N ALA A 56 -7.43 10.79 -2.12
CA ALA A 56 -7.96 9.61 -1.47
C ALA A 56 -8.88 10.01 -0.32
N CYS A 57 -9.91 9.21 -0.05
CA CYS A 57 -10.81 9.39 1.09
C CYS A 57 -11.08 8.05 1.77
N VAL A 58 -11.39 8.11 3.07
CA VAL A 58 -11.79 6.94 3.86
C VAL A 58 -13.31 6.90 3.92
N VAL A 59 -13.91 5.84 3.39
CA VAL A 59 -15.35 5.58 3.50
C VAL A 59 -15.57 4.50 4.56
N LYS A 60 -16.25 4.84 5.66
CA LYS A 60 -16.56 3.91 6.75
C LYS A 60 -18.00 3.40 6.64
N GLY A 61 -18.21 2.12 7.00
CA GLY A 61 -19.54 1.53 7.13
C GLY A 61 -20.29 1.32 5.80
N LEU A 62 -19.59 1.24 4.66
CA LEU A 62 -20.21 1.00 3.37
C LEU A 62 -20.72 -0.46 3.28
N PRO A 63 -22.04 -0.73 3.25
CA PRO A 63 -22.57 -2.09 3.35
C PRO A 63 -22.11 -3.02 2.22
N ASN A 64 -21.87 -2.45 1.04
CA ASN A 64 -21.44 -3.15 -0.16
C ASN A 64 -19.97 -2.88 -0.53
N ALA A 65 -19.11 -2.58 0.46
CA ALA A 65 -17.69 -2.34 0.22
C ALA A 65 -17.00 -3.44 -0.61
N LYS A 66 -17.44 -4.70 -0.47
CA LYS A 66 -16.93 -5.85 -1.24
C LYS A 66 -17.16 -5.76 -2.74
N ASP A 67 -18.12 -4.95 -3.20
CA ASP A 67 -18.39 -4.76 -4.62
C ASP A 67 -17.34 -3.84 -5.28
N TYR A 68 -16.65 -3.03 -4.46
CA TYR A 68 -15.66 -2.04 -4.90
C TYR A 68 -14.21 -2.47 -4.66
N ILE A 69 -13.97 -3.59 -3.96
CA ILE A 69 -12.63 -4.16 -3.81
C ILE A 69 -12.23 -4.97 -5.04
N TYR A 70 -10.93 -5.15 -5.24
CA TYR A 70 -10.40 -5.99 -6.31
C TYR A 70 -10.96 -7.42 -6.23
N LYS A 71 -11.56 -7.92 -7.31
CA LYS A 71 -12.32 -9.19 -7.34
C LYS A 71 -11.50 -10.41 -6.93
N HIS A 72 -10.19 -10.39 -7.14
CA HIS A 72 -9.27 -11.49 -6.82
C HIS A 72 -8.36 -11.15 -5.63
N ARG A 73 -8.81 -10.26 -4.73
CA ARG A 73 -8.04 -9.85 -3.54
C ARG A 73 -7.57 -11.04 -2.71
N ASP A 74 -8.41 -12.06 -2.54
CA ASP A 74 -8.07 -13.23 -1.73
C ASP A 74 -6.96 -14.07 -2.36
N MET A 75 -6.91 -14.17 -3.69
CA MET A 75 -5.81 -14.83 -4.41
C MET A 75 -4.50 -14.04 -4.25
N LEU A 76 -4.55 -12.71 -4.39
CA LEU A 76 -3.37 -11.85 -4.17
C LEU A 76 -2.78 -12.01 -2.77
N LEU A 77 -3.64 -12.02 -1.74
CA LEU A 77 -3.21 -12.21 -0.36
C LEU A 77 -2.56 -13.58 -0.14
N GLU A 78 -3.10 -14.63 -0.75
CA GLU A 78 -2.50 -15.97 -0.65
C GLU A 78 -1.17 -16.03 -1.41
N GLU A 79 -1.05 -15.42 -2.60
CA GLU A 79 0.22 -15.33 -3.33
C GLU A 79 1.30 -14.58 -2.54
N GLU A 80 0.96 -13.44 -1.93
CA GLU A 80 1.87 -12.69 -1.06
C GLU A 80 2.27 -13.51 0.17
N ARG A 81 1.30 -14.17 0.82
CA ARG A 81 1.55 -15.06 1.95
C ARG A 81 2.52 -16.18 1.57
N GLN A 82 2.34 -16.82 0.41
CA GLN A 82 3.24 -17.86 -0.08
C GLN A 82 4.65 -17.32 -0.38
N LYS A 83 4.77 -16.11 -0.93
CA LYS A 83 6.08 -15.44 -1.13
C LYS A 83 6.79 -15.20 0.21
N ILE A 84 6.08 -14.70 1.21
CA ILE A 84 6.62 -14.46 2.55
C ILE A 84 7.09 -15.78 3.19
N LEU A 85 6.26 -16.82 3.16
CA LEU A 85 6.60 -18.13 3.73
C LEU A 85 7.83 -18.75 3.06
N LYS A 86 7.96 -18.64 1.73
CA LYS A 86 9.16 -19.08 1.00
C LYS A 86 10.40 -18.31 1.45
N LYS A 87 10.32 -16.98 1.58
CA LYS A 87 11.45 -16.14 2.01
C LYS A 87 11.91 -16.51 3.43
N ILE A 88 10.98 -16.74 4.36
CA ILE A 88 11.29 -17.18 5.72
C ILE A 88 11.91 -18.59 5.73
N GLY A 89 11.40 -19.49 4.89
CA GLY A 89 11.96 -20.84 4.74
C GLY A 89 13.41 -20.82 4.23
N SER A 90 13.75 -19.92 3.31
CA SER A 90 15.10 -19.77 2.76
C SER A 90 16.11 -19.11 3.73
N LEU A 91 15.64 -18.42 4.77
CA LEU A 91 16.48 -17.80 5.80
C LEU A 91 16.90 -18.76 6.93
N LYS A 92 16.40 -20.01 6.93
CA LYS A 92 16.69 -21.04 7.94
C LYS A 92 17.81 -22.03 7.53
N VAL A 93 18.77 -21.60 6.70
CA VAL A 93 19.98 -22.38 6.35
C VAL A 93 21.20 -21.69 6.92
#